data_AF-A0A6M8B819-F1
#
_entry.id   AF-A0A6M8B819-F1
#
_cell.length_a   1.000
_cell.length_b   1.000
_cell.length_c   1.000
_cell.angle_alpha   90.00
_cell.angle_beta   90.00
_cell.angle_gamma   90.00
#
_symmetry.space_group_name_H-M   'P 1'
#
loop_
_entity.id
_entity.type
_entity.pdbx_description
1 polymer ?
#
loop_
_entity_poly.entity_id
_entity_poly.type
_entity_poly.pdbx_seq_one_letter_code
_entity_poly.pdbx_strand_id
1 'polypeptide(L)'
;MNYIYADNPTWEKIRLACDELGWNQSTIVKQCLHGFFRRDGRFYAEAGQIDAAARGMTEEDYFVCLRDRTEEDLLPYQNGRPAFGAAPIDTIAAIAPDPAFRRTYHTIGLSAYNYVLLKVARIVDGGSMVQVISRMLIKHFRDNWDASYLPQIERDRACRFL
;
A
#
# COMPACT_ATOMS: atom_id res chain seq x y z
N MET A 1 12.54 -13.13 -1.64
CA MET A 1 12.50 -12.21 -0.48
C MET A 1 12.14 -10.83 -1.01
N ASN A 2 11.11 -10.19 -0.46
CA ASN A 2 10.60 -8.90 -0.94
C ASN A 2 11.19 -7.74 -0.13
N TYR A 3 11.04 -6.52 -0.61
CA TYR A 3 11.52 -5.33 0.11
C TYR A 3 10.65 -4.09 -0.14
N ILE A 4 10.72 -3.16 0.80
CA ILE A 4 10.19 -1.79 0.74
C ILE A 4 11.32 -0.80 1.01
N TYR A 5 11.05 0.48 0.78
CA TYR A 5 11.83 1.58 1.29
C TYR A 5 11.11 2.20 2.48
N ALA A 6 11.81 2.44 3.57
CA ALA A 6 11.30 3.15 4.74
C ALA A 6 12.41 4.02 5.33
N ASP A 7 12.06 5.24 5.73
CA ASP A 7 12.98 6.10 6.46
C ASP A 7 13.23 5.53 7.86
N ASN A 8 14.28 6.02 8.53
CA ASN A 8 14.63 5.50 9.85
C ASN A 8 13.50 5.67 10.88
N PRO A 9 12.81 6.83 10.98
CA PRO A 9 11.70 6.99 11.91
C PRO A 9 10.54 6.02 11.68
N THR A 10 10.14 5.80 10.43
CA THR A 10 9.07 4.83 10.10
C THR A 10 9.54 3.41 10.39
N TRP A 11 10.80 3.10 10.08
CA TRP A 11 11.35 1.77 10.33
C TRP A 11 11.44 1.44 11.82
N GLU A 12 11.83 2.40 12.66
CA GLU A 12 11.83 2.26 14.11
C GLU A 12 10.43 1.98 14.65
N LYS A 13 9.42 2.69 14.16
CA LYS A 13 8.00 2.43 14.51
C LYS A 13 7.56 1.03 14.12
N ILE A 14 7.91 0.56 12.93
CA ILE A 14 7.62 -0.82 12.49
C ILE A 14 8.28 -1.83 13.42
N ARG A 15 9.57 -1.67 13.70
CA ARG A 15 10.30 -2.57 14.58
C ARG A 15 9.69 -2.62 15.97
N LEU A 16 9.39 -1.46 16.53
CA LEU A 16 8.79 -1.35 17.84
C LEU A 16 7.41 -2.04 17.88
N ALA A 17 6.59 -1.86 16.85
CA ALA A 17 5.32 -2.58 16.73
C ALA A 17 5.51 -4.10 16.62
N CYS A 18 6.52 -4.57 15.88
CA CYS A 18 6.84 -6.01 15.84
C CYS A 18 7.22 -6.55 17.22
N ASP A 19 8.14 -5.86 17.89
CA ASP A 19 8.74 -6.31 19.15
C ASP A 19 7.73 -6.27 20.30
N GLU A 20 6.85 -5.26 20.34
CA GLU A 20 5.93 -5.05 21.46
C GLU A 20 4.56 -5.71 21.27
N LEU A 21 4.03 -5.71 20.03
CA LEU A 21 2.68 -6.22 19.74
C LEU A 21 2.68 -7.66 19.21
N GLY A 22 3.85 -8.31 19.16
CA GLY A 22 4.00 -9.71 18.73
C GLY A 22 3.76 -9.93 17.23
N TRP A 23 3.88 -8.88 16.42
CA TRP A 23 3.66 -8.97 14.98
C TRP A 23 4.95 -9.26 14.23
N ASN A 24 4.87 -10.04 13.15
CA ASN A 24 5.98 -10.10 12.20
C ASN A 24 5.83 -9.02 11.12
N GLN A 25 6.94 -8.68 10.45
CA GLN A 25 6.98 -7.61 9.45
C GLN A 25 5.96 -7.81 8.32
N SER A 26 5.80 -9.04 7.83
CA SER A 26 4.82 -9.35 6.77
C SER A 26 3.37 -9.11 7.23
N THR A 27 3.06 -9.40 8.49
CA THR A 27 1.76 -9.11 9.10
C THR A 27 1.53 -7.61 9.16
N ILE A 28 2.55 -6.84 9.56
CA ILE A 28 2.48 -5.37 9.55
C ILE A 28 2.21 -4.84 8.14
N VAL A 29 3.01 -5.25 7.15
CA VAL A 29 2.80 -4.77 5.77
C VAL A 29 1.41 -5.13 5.27
N LYS A 30 0.93 -6.36 5.52
CA LYS A 30 -0.41 -6.80 5.14
C LYS A 30 -1.50 -5.95 5.83
N GLN A 31 -1.37 -5.67 7.12
CA GLN A 31 -2.33 -4.85 7.87
C GLN A 31 -2.31 -3.39 7.42
N CYS A 32 -1.13 -2.83 7.11
CA CYS A 32 -1.01 -1.48 6.56
C CYS A 32 -1.76 -1.36 5.24
N LEU A 33 -1.58 -2.30 4.32
CA LEU A 33 -2.29 -2.29 3.03
C LEU A 33 -3.81 -2.45 3.21
N HIS A 34 -4.25 -3.34 4.10
CA HIS A 34 -5.69 -3.47 4.40
C HIS A 34 -6.27 -2.20 5.02
N GLY A 35 -5.60 -1.62 6.01
CA GLY A 35 -6.02 -0.38 6.68
C GLY A 35 -6.07 0.79 5.70
N PHE A 36 -5.04 0.90 4.85
CA PHE A 36 -4.98 1.89 3.78
C PHE A 36 -6.17 1.75 2.82
N PHE A 37 -6.39 0.57 2.23
CA PHE A 37 -7.51 0.38 1.29
C PHE A 37 -8.89 0.43 1.95
N ARG A 38 -9.00 0.13 3.24
CA ARG A 38 -10.26 0.33 3.98
C ARG A 38 -10.65 1.81 4.04
N ARG A 39 -9.67 2.71 4.20
CA ARG A 39 -9.92 4.16 4.32
C ARG A 39 -9.94 4.86 2.97
N ASP A 40 -8.97 4.55 2.13
CA ASP A 40 -8.63 5.30 0.92
C ASP A 40 -8.94 4.49 -0.37
N GLY A 41 -9.42 3.24 -0.26
CA GLY A 41 -9.62 2.34 -1.40
C GLY A 41 -10.72 2.77 -2.37
N ARG A 42 -11.68 3.59 -1.93
CA ARG A 42 -12.73 4.13 -2.80
C ARG A 42 -12.15 4.93 -3.96
N PHE A 43 -11.15 5.78 -3.69
CA PHE A 43 -10.45 6.54 -4.73
C PHE A 43 -9.86 5.61 -5.80
N TYR A 44 -9.21 4.53 -5.38
CA TYR A 44 -8.58 3.59 -6.32
C TYR A 44 -9.61 2.75 -7.08
N ALA A 45 -10.76 2.44 -6.48
CA ALA A 45 -11.86 1.80 -7.20
C ALA A 45 -12.39 2.72 -8.31
N GLU A 46 -12.67 3.99 -7.99
CA GLU A 46 -13.14 5.00 -8.95
C GLU A 46 -12.08 5.26 -10.05
N ALA A 47 -10.80 5.34 -9.69
CA ALA A 47 -9.71 5.46 -10.65
C ALA A 47 -9.62 4.24 -11.58
N GLY A 48 -9.89 3.03 -11.08
CA GLY A 48 -9.95 1.81 -11.90
C GLY A 48 -11.08 1.84 -12.92
N GLN A 49 -12.24 2.41 -12.56
CA GLN A 49 -13.35 2.60 -13.49
C GLN A 49 -12.99 3.60 -14.61
N ILE A 50 -12.33 4.69 -14.25
CA ILE A 50 -11.82 5.68 -15.20
C ILE A 50 -10.78 5.06 -16.13
N ASP A 51 -9.87 4.24 -15.60
CA ASP A 51 -8.84 3.55 -16.39
C ASP A 51 -9.46 2.55 -17.38
N ALA A 52 -10.41 1.73 -16.90
CA ALA A 52 -11.14 0.77 -17.72
C ALA A 52 -11.87 1.46 -18.88
N ALA A 53 -12.61 2.53 -18.58
CA ALA A 53 -13.33 3.31 -19.58
C ALA A 53 -12.39 3.92 -20.64
N ALA A 54 -11.25 4.47 -20.22
CA ALA A 54 -10.25 5.06 -21.14
C ALA A 54 -9.61 4.03 -22.09
N ARG A 55 -9.66 2.75 -21.73
CA ARG A 55 -9.17 1.61 -22.52
C ARG A 55 -10.29 0.91 -23.31
N GLY A 56 -11.54 1.34 -23.15
CA GLY A 56 -12.71 0.69 -23.72
C GLY A 56 -12.98 -0.70 -23.15
N MET A 57 -12.61 -0.94 -21.90
CA MET A 57 -12.87 -2.19 -21.18
C MET A 57 -14.10 -2.03 -20.26
N THR A 58 -14.83 -3.12 -20.04
CA THR A 58 -15.80 -3.17 -18.94
C THR A 58 -15.06 -3.24 -17.60
N GLU A 59 -15.71 -2.83 -16.51
CA GLU A 59 -15.13 -2.92 -15.16
C GLU A 59 -14.78 -4.38 -14.79
N GLU A 60 -15.61 -5.34 -15.21
CA GLU A 60 -15.39 -6.77 -14.95
C GLU A 60 -14.17 -7.30 -15.71
N ASP A 61 -14.06 -7.02 -17.01
CA ASP A 61 -12.91 -7.45 -17.82
C ASP A 61 -11.61 -6.84 -17.29
N TYR A 62 -11.66 -5.56 -16.92
CA TYR A 62 -10.53 -4.85 -16.34
C TYR A 62 -10.10 -5.48 -15.01
N PHE A 63 -11.06 -5.76 -14.13
CA PHE A 63 -10.80 -6.43 -12.85
C PHE A 63 -10.19 -7.81 -13.04
N VAL A 64 -10.76 -8.65 -13.92
CA VAL A 64 -10.26 -10.00 -14.21
C VAL A 64 -8.86 -9.94 -14.81
N CYS A 65 -8.61 -9.00 -15.73
CA CYS A 65 -7.30 -8.80 -16.32
C CYS A 65 -6.27 -8.45 -15.24
N LEU A 66 -6.55 -7.45 -14.39
CA LEU A 66 -5.64 -7.09 -13.30
C LEU A 66 -5.50 -8.17 -12.23
N ARG A 67 -6.52 -8.98 -11.97
CA ARG A 67 -6.44 -10.06 -10.98
C ARG A 67 -5.53 -11.19 -11.47
N ASP A 68 -5.74 -11.65 -12.70
CA ASP A 68 -5.18 -12.91 -13.20
C ASP A 68 -3.96 -12.73 -14.09
N ARG A 69 -3.76 -11.52 -14.64
CA ARG A 69 -2.73 -11.21 -15.64
C ARG A 69 -1.85 -10.03 -15.23
N THR A 70 -1.00 -9.52 -16.12
CA THR A 70 -0.12 -8.38 -15.83
C THR A 70 -0.71 -7.07 -16.38
N GLU A 71 -0.12 -5.93 -16.01
CA GLU A 71 -0.60 -4.62 -16.47
C GLU A 71 -0.37 -4.41 -17.98
N GLU A 72 0.59 -5.13 -18.55
CA GLU A 72 0.90 -5.15 -19.98
C GLU A 72 -0.20 -5.82 -20.82
N ASP A 73 -1.06 -6.65 -20.20
CA ASP A 73 -2.19 -7.32 -20.85
C ASP A 73 -3.44 -6.42 -20.95
N LEU A 74 -3.41 -5.21 -20.37
CA LEU A 74 -4.48 -4.24 -20.51
C LEU A 74 -4.56 -3.70 -21.94
N LEU A 75 -5.79 -3.47 -22.43
CA LEU A 75 -5.98 -2.80 -23.71
C LEU A 75 -5.30 -1.43 -23.71
N PRO A 76 -4.69 -0.99 -24.82
CA PRO A 76 -4.09 0.32 -24.92
C PRO A 76 -5.15 1.42 -24.72
N TYR A 77 -4.72 2.58 -24.24
CA TYR A 77 -5.61 3.73 -24.13
C TYR A 77 -6.12 4.17 -25.50
N GLN A 78 -7.42 4.43 -25.61
CA GLN A 78 -8.03 4.88 -26.86
C GLN A 78 -7.71 6.36 -27.15
N ASN A 79 -7.70 7.20 -26.10
CA ASN A 79 -7.52 8.66 -26.20
C ASN A 79 -6.40 9.17 -25.27
N GLY A 80 -5.43 8.32 -24.96
CA GLY A 80 -4.36 8.62 -23.99
C GLY A 80 -4.73 8.32 -22.54
N ARG A 81 -3.72 8.41 -21.66
CA ARG A 81 -3.87 8.11 -20.22
C ARG A 81 -4.75 9.18 -19.56
N PRO A 82 -5.81 8.80 -18.84
CA PRO A 82 -6.68 9.76 -18.17
C PRO A 82 -5.99 10.41 -16.97
N ALA A 83 -6.54 11.55 -16.52
CA ALA A 83 -6.17 12.14 -15.25
C ALA A 83 -7.00 11.50 -14.13
N PHE A 84 -6.34 10.95 -13.12
CA PHE A 84 -6.99 10.28 -11.98
C PHE A 84 -7.26 11.21 -10.79
N GLY A 85 -6.78 12.46 -10.84
CA GLY A 85 -6.82 13.40 -9.72
C GLY A 85 -5.68 13.17 -8.71
N ALA A 86 -5.75 13.86 -7.57
CA ALA A 86 -4.75 13.75 -6.50
C ALA A 86 -4.96 12.46 -5.70
N ALA A 87 -3.98 11.56 -5.73
CA ALA A 87 -4.09 10.29 -5.05
C ALA A 87 -3.83 10.43 -3.54
N PRO A 88 -4.49 9.63 -2.67
CA PRO A 88 -4.25 9.68 -1.23
C PRO A 88 -2.79 9.47 -0.82
N ILE A 89 -2.03 8.69 -1.60
CA ILE A 89 -0.59 8.47 -1.40
C ILE A 89 0.28 9.70 -1.75
N ASP A 90 -0.23 10.70 -2.49
CA ASP A 90 0.53 11.90 -2.91
C ASP A 90 0.93 12.78 -1.73
N THR A 91 0.29 12.59 -0.58
CA THR A 91 0.69 13.20 0.69
C THR A 91 1.99 12.64 1.27
N ILE A 92 2.58 11.60 0.66
CA ILE A 92 3.86 11.00 1.03
C ILE A 92 4.82 11.08 -0.15
N ALA A 93 5.98 11.69 0.04
CA ALA A 93 7.05 11.66 -0.95
C ALA A 93 7.63 10.25 -1.13
N ALA A 94 8.02 9.89 -2.34
CA ALA A 94 8.76 8.65 -2.58
C ALA A 94 10.12 8.70 -1.87
N ILE A 95 10.55 7.56 -1.32
CA ILE A 95 11.87 7.44 -0.73
C ILE A 95 12.86 7.11 -1.83
N ALA A 96 14.02 7.78 -1.85
CA ALA A 96 15.08 7.49 -2.79
C ALA A 96 15.47 6.00 -2.73
N PRO A 97 15.76 5.34 -3.86
CA PRO A 97 16.06 3.91 -3.92
C PRO A 97 17.47 3.58 -3.39
N ASP A 98 17.78 4.04 -2.18
CA ASP A 98 19.05 3.85 -1.49
C ASP A 98 19.02 2.52 -0.71
N PRO A 99 20.05 1.65 -0.83
CA PRO A 99 20.21 0.47 0.02
C PRO A 99 20.07 0.75 1.52
N ALA A 100 20.45 1.94 2.00
CA ALA A 100 20.32 2.36 3.39
C ALA A 100 18.87 2.43 3.88
N PHE A 101 17.89 2.62 2.99
CA PHE A 101 16.45 2.63 3.30
C PHE A 101 15.73 1.33 2.92
N ARG A 102 16.45 0.39 2.29
CA ARG A 102 15.87 -0.89 1.88
C ARG A 102 15.59 -1.77 3.10
N ARG A 103 14.35 -2.25 3.21
CA ARG A 103 13.90 -3.12 4.31
C ARG A 103 13.20 -4.34 3.74
N THR A 104 13.64 -5.52 4.14
CA THR A 104 13.14 -6.79 3.58
C THR A 104 11.97 -7.32 4.39
N TYR A 105 11.07 -8.05 3.74
CA TYR A 105 9.96 -8.76 4.37
C TYR A 105 9.63 -10.04 3.58
N HIS A 106 8.93 -10.98 4.21
CA HIS A 106 8.43 -12.17 3.52
C HIS A 106 7.19 -11.85 2.67
N THR A 107 6.86 -12.73 1.74
CA THR A 107 5.67 -12.59 0.89
C THR A 107 4.39 -12.36 1.71
N ILE A 108 3.53 -11.48 1.20
CA ILE A 108 2.22 -11.20 1.78
C ILE A 108 1.13 -11.68 0.83
N GLY A 109 0.04 -12.19 1.39
CA GLY A 109 -1.19 -12.47 0.66
C GLY A 109 -2.20 -11.33 0.82
N LEU A 110 -2.84 -10.94 -0.27
CA LEU A 110 -3.95 -9.98 -0.31
C LEU A 110 -5.21 -10.66 -0.86
N SER A 111 -6.39 -10.13 -0.53
CA SER A 111 -7.60 -10.50 -1.26
C SER A 111 -7.47 -10.08 -2.73
N ALA A 112 -8.20 -10.74 -3.62
CA ALA A 112 -8.21 -10.39 -5.05
C ALA A 112 -8.53 -8.89 -5.25
N TYR A 113 -9.50 -8.37 -4.50
CA TYR A 113 -9.89 -6.96 -4.56
C TYR A 113 -8.74 -6.02 -4.15
N ASN A 114 -8.11 -6.25 -2.99
CA ASN A 114 -7.00 -5.39 -2.55
C ASN A 114 -5.76 -5.52 -3.43
N TYR A 115 -5.55 -6.70 -4.03
CA TYR A 115 -4.49 -6.90 -5.00
C TYR A 115 -4.74 -6.09 -6.28
N VAL A 116 -5.98 -6.09 -6.79
CA VAL A 116 -6.36 -5.26 -7.94
C VAL A 116 -6.23 -3.78 -7.61
N LEU A 117 -6.73 -3.33 -6.44
CA LEU A 117 -6.56 -1.93 -6.00
C LEU A 117 -5.09 -1.52 -5.90
N LEU A 118 -4.20 -2.44 -5.49
CA LEU A 118 -2.77 -2.17 -5.43
C LEU A 118 -2.15 -2.00 -6.83
N LYS A 119 -2.59 -2.78 -7.83
CA LYS A 119 -2.19 -2.56 -9.23
C LYS A 119 -2.74 -1.25 -9.77
N VAL A 120 -4.00 -0.91 -9.50
CA VAL A 120 -4.56 0.39 -9.87
C VAL A 120 -3.78 1.52 -9.20
N ALA A 121 -3.40 1.39 -7.93
CA ALA A 121 -2.57 2.39 -7.26
C ALA A 121 -1.22 2.59 -7.96
N ARG A 122 -0.59 1.51 -8.44
CA ARG A 122 0.61 1.60 -9.28
C ARG A 122 0.34 2.28 -10.61
N ILE A 123 -0.76 1.98 -11.29
CA ILE A 123 -1.16 2.62 -12.55
C ILE A 123 -1.39 4.11 -12.34
N VAL A 124 -2.05 4.51 -11.25
CA VAL A 124 -2.28 5.93 -10.91
C VAL A 124 -0.96 6.63 -10.60
N ASP A 125 -0.11 6.01 -9.79
CA ASP A 125 1.17 6.58 -9.38
C ASP A 125 2.17 6.71 -10.54
N GLY A 126 2.19 5.73 -11.45
CA GLY A 126 3.20 5.61 -12.49
C GLY A 126 4.59 5.15 -11.99
N GLY A 127 4.73 4.87 -10.69
CA GLY A 127 5.95 4.38 -10.06
C GLY A 127 6.09 2.85 -10.08
N SER A 128 7.08 2.36 -9.32
CA SER A 128 7.24 0.92 -9.10
C SER A 128 6.32 0.43 -7.98
N MET A 129 5.92 -0.84 -8.04
CA MET A 129 5.11 -1.47 -6.98
C MET A 129 5.73 -1.32 -5.59
N VAL A 130 7.06 -1.43 -5.52
CA VAL A 130 7.83 -1.25 -4.28
C VAL A 130 7.62 0.16 -3.71
N GLN A 131 7.70 1.19 -4.55
CA GLN A 131 7.52 2.58 -4.11
C GLN A 131 6.09 2.86 -3.63
N VAL A 132 5.09 2.32 -4.33
CA VAL A 132 3.67 2.43 -3.94
C VAL A 132 3.44 1.83 -2.56
N ILE A 133 3.89 0.57 -2.35
CA ILE A 133 3.75 -0.10 -1.05
C ILE A 133 4.52 0.66 0.05
N SER A 134 5.71 1.16 -0.26
CA SER A 134 6.54 1.94 0.68
C SER A 134 5.79 3.18 1.16
N ARG A 135 5.22 3.96 0.23
CA ARG A 135 4.46 5.18 0.53
C ARG A 135 3.17 4.89 1.30
N MET A 136 2.44 3.84 0.93
CA MET A 136 1.25 3.39 1.66
C MET A 136 1.59 3.02 3.11
N LEU A 137 2.71 2.33 3.33
CA LEU A 137 3.15 1.95 4.66
C LEU A 137 3.55 3.16 5.51
N ILE A 138 4.31 4.10 4.96
CA ILE A 138 4.69 5.34 5.66
C ILE A 138 3.43 6.14 6.00
N LYS A 139 2.49 6.29 5.05
CA LYS A 139 1.20 6.94 5.30
C LYS A 139 0.45 6.27 6.44
N HIS A 140 0.36 4.95 6.42
CA HIS A 140 -0.35 4.19 7.44
C HIS A 140 0.23 4.45 8.83
N PHE A 141 1.56 4.39 9.00
CA PHE A 141 2.19 4.69 10.28
C PHE A 141 2.07 6.15 10.67
N ARG A 142 2.21 7.09 9.73
CA ARG A 142 2.02 8.52 10.00
C ARG A 142 0.61 8.80 10.54
N ASP A 143 -0.40 8.20 9.92
CA ASP A 143 -1.80 8.52 10.22
C ASP A 143 -2.33 7.75 11.45
N ASN A 144 -1.72 6.62 11.83
CA ASN A 144 -2.26 5.73 12.86
C ASN A 144 -1.37 5.54 14.09
N TRP A 145 -0.10 5.98 14.08
CA TRP A 145 0.84 5.68 15.16
C TRP A 145 0.32 6.11 16.54
N ASP A 146 0.03 7.41 16.70
CA ASP A 146 -0.35 7.99 17.99
C ASP A 146 -1.75 7.55 18.45
N ALA A 147 -2.65 7.28 17.51
CA ALA A 147 -4.04 6.91 17.81
C ALA A 147 -4.24 5.41 18.06
N SER A 148 -3.44 4.55 17.42
CA SER A 148 -3.69 3.10 17.39
C SER A 148 -2.54 2.29 17.97
N TYR A 149 -1.29 2.58 17.61
CA TYR A 149 -0.14 1.74 17.97
C TYR A 149 0.42 2.10 19.34
N LEU A 150 0.72 3.38 19.54
CA LEU A 150 1.36 3.88 20.76
C LEU A 150 0.52 3.57 22.02
N PRO A 151 -0.81 3.79 22.04
CA PRO A 151 -1.60 3.51 23.25
C PRO A 151 -1.62 2.02 23.63
N GLN A 152 -1.61 1.12 22.65
CA GLN A 152 -1.55 -0.32 22.91
C GLN A 152 -0.20 -0.71 23.52
N ILE A 153 0.90 -0.20 22.95
CA ILE A 153 2.26 -0.45 23.46
C ILE A 153 2.41 0.10 24.89
N GLU A 154 1.94 1.31 25.15
CA GLU A 154 1.99 1.92 26.48
C GLU A 154 1.16 1.14 27.49
N ARG A 155 -0.03 0.66 27.09
CA ARG A 155 -0.88 -0.16 27.95
C ARG A 155 -0.24 -1.51 28.28
N ASP A 156 0.33 -2.19 27.29
CA ASP A 156 1.01 -3.47 27.50
C ASP A 156 2.22 -3.30 28.42
N ARG A 157 3.01 -2.24 28.23
CA ARG A 157 4.14 -1.92 29.13
C ARG A 157 3.69 -1.63 30.56
N ALA A 158 2.60 -0.89 30.74
CA ALA A 158 2.06 -0.61 32.07
C ALA A 158 1.54 -1.87 32.79
N CYS A 159 1.06 -2.87 32.03
CA CYS A 159 0.51 -4.11 32.55
C CYS A 159 1.54 -5.25 32.68
N ARG A 160 2.76 -5.13 32.11
CA ARG A 160 3.79 -6.19 32.08
C ARG A 160 4.45 -6.52 33.43
N PHE A 161 3.95 -5.99 34.55
CA PHE A 161 4.43 -6.28 35.91
C PHE A 161 3.29 -6.53 36.93
N LEU A 162 2.16 -7.10 36.49
CA LEU A 162 1.18 -7.74 37.37
C LEU A 162 1.20 -9.26 37.19
#